data_AF-A0A7C5KIE6-F1
#
_entry.id   AF-A0A7C5KIE6-F1
#
_cell.length_a   1.000
_cell.length_b   1.000
_cell.length_c   1.000
_cell.angle_alpha   90.00
_cell.angle_beta   90.00
_cell.angle_gamma   90.00
#
_symmetry.space_group_name_H-M   'P 1'
#
loop_
_entity.id
_entity.type
_entity.pdbx_description
1 polymer ?
#
loop_
_entity_poly.entity_id
_entity_poly.type
_entity_poly.pdbx_seq_one_letter_code
_entity_poly.pdbx_strand_id
1 'polypeptide(L)'
;MIMFRSPVFPLLALSLLPLLSARGNPGGTDLEVLRNRLVASLLPREPLEKKTLFRKARRALGSLRKDGTWRDVDYASRNRSAWRAARHLYRCLLLARAARLSGSREYARAALVSLRFWLNKDPRNPNWWWNQIGVPRRIGETALLLQKRLEPEDTKKVLEILRRSRWKGWTGQNLVWGVTIQVLRGLLEGSARTAARAFRRMYQEIRIVDPSREGIQADMSFHQHGRVLYSGGYGAGFTADAGRFLSFARGTAFAAPREKTDLLLSYVLDGQRWMIRGAYWDYGVMGREISREGRNALGILPGLKALEPLAGKRLPEL
;
A
#
# COMPACT_ATOMS: atom_id res chain seq x y z
N MET A 1 7.90 -80.84 21.39
CA MET A 1 7.81 -80.73 19.92
C MET A 1 6.77 -79.67 19.58
N ILE A 2 7.19 -78.40 19.56
CA ILE A 2 6.38 -77.24 19.16
C ILE A 2 7.36 -76.28 18.44
N MET A 3 7.15 -76.07 17.14
CA MET A 3 7.91 -75.12 16.31
C MET A 3 7.14 -73.80 16.24
N PHE A 4 7.78 -72.69 16.59
CA PHE A 4 7.33 -71.35 16.23
C PHE A 4 8.34 -70.71 15.28
N ARG A 5 7.83 -70.22 14.13
CA ARG A 5 8.56 -69.43 13.13
C ARG A 5 8.59 -67.96 13.54
N SER A 6 9.74 -67.32 13.45
CA SER A 6 9.89 -65.85 13.50
C SER A 6 10.06 -65.28 12.08
N PRO A 7 9.45 -64.13 11.73
CA PRO A 7 9.72 -63.46 10.46
C PRO A 7 10.83 -62.40 10.61
N VAL A 8 11.57 -62.26 9.51
CA VAL A 8 12.69 -61.34 9.27
C VAL A 8 12.15 -59.94 8.93
N PHE A 9 12.75 -58.88 9.49
CA PHE A 9 12.59 -57.49 9.05
C PHE A 9 13.85 -57.03 8.29
N PRO A 10 13.76 -56.40 7.11
CA PRO A 10 14.91 -55.78 6.46
C PRO A 10 15.11 -54.32 6.92
N LEU A 11 16.37 -53.97 7.21
CA LEU A 11 16.86 -52.61 7.50
C LEU A 11 16.87 -51.76 6.22
N LEU A 12 16.12 -50.64 6.22
CA LEU A 12 16.19 -49.59 5.21
C LEU A 12 17.26 -48.58 5.59
N ALA A 13 18.32 -48.50 4.79
CA ALA A 13 19.35 -47.48 4.88
C ALA A 13 18.83 -46.13 4.36
N LEU A 14 18.76 -45.10 5.21
CA LEU A 14 18.52 -43.72 4.80
C LEU A 14 19.84 -43.09 4.33
N SER A 15 19.91 -42.75 3.05
CA SER A 15 20.97 -41.92 2.47
C SER A 15 20.68 -40.44 2.76
N LEU A 16 21.56 -39.80 3.54
CA LEU A 16 21.58 -38.36 3.77
C LEU A 16 22.33 -37.68 2.61
N LEU A 17 21.59 -37.07 1.68
CA LEU A 17 22.13 -36.10 0.72
C LEU A 17 22.12 -34.70 1.36
N PRO A 18 23.25 -33.98 1.38
CA PRO A 18 23.28 -32.62 1.90
C PRO A 18 22.62 -31.67 0.89
N LEU A 19 21.54 -31.02 1.31
CA LEU A 19 20.93 -29.89 0.60
C LEU A 19 21.92 -28.71 0.60
N LEU A 20 22.56 -28.47 -0.56
CA LEU A 20 23.26 -27.21 -0.80
C LEU A 20 22.23 -26.06 -0.77
N SER A 21 22.27 -25.27 0.31
CA SER A 21 21.60 -23.98 0.36
C SER A 21 22.37 -23.00 -0.54
N ALA A 22 21.80 -22.69 -1.70
CA ALA A 22 22.22 -21.54 -2.48
C ALA A 22 22.00 -20.28 -1.63
N ARG A 23 23.09 -19.67 -1.14
CA ARG A 23 23.06 -18.37 -0.47
C ARG A 23 22.67 -17.29 -1.48
N GLY A 24 21.37 -17.13 -1.73
CA GLY A 24 20.83 -15.95 -2.38
C GLY A 24 21.12 -14.71 -1.53
N ASN A 25 21.39 -13.58 -2.17
CA ASN A 25 21.54 -12.31 -1.48
C ASN A 25 20.27 -12.03 -0.67
N PRO A 26 20.31 -11.98 0.69
CA PRO A 26 19.11 -11.89 1.51
C PRO A 26 18.28 -10.63 1.22
N GLY A 27 18.92 -9.56 0.73
CA GLY A 27 18.22 -8.35 0.29
C GLY A 27 17.40 -8.51 -1.00
N GLY A 28 17.76 -9.46 -1.87
CA GLY A 28 17.05 -9.76 -3.12
C GLY A 28 15.77 -10.57 -2.88
N THR A 29 15.86 -11.59 -2.03
CA THR A 29 14.71 -12.41 -1.62
C THR A 29 13.69 -11.60 -0.83
N ASP A 30 14.15 -10.72 0.07
CA ASP A 30 13.28 -9.87 0.88
C ASP A 30 12.55 -8.81 0.06
N LEU A 31 13.21 -8.25 -0.96
CA LEU A 31 12.58 -7.29 -1.87
C LEU A 31 11.45 -7.95 -2.68
N GLU A 32 11.62 -9.23 -3.04
CA GLU A 32 10.57 -10.00 -3.72
C GLU A 32 9.41 -10.35 -2.79
N VAL A 33 9.68 -10.76 -1.54
CA VAL A 33 8.63 -10.98 -0.53
C VAL A 33 7.79 -9.70 -0.36
N LEU A 34 8.46 -8.55 -0.22
CA LEU A 34 7.81 -7.24 -0.15
C LEU A 34 6.98 -6.95 -1.41
N ARG A 35 7.54 -7.17 -2.60
CA ARG A 35 6.84 -7.00 -3.88
C ARG A 35 5.55 -7.80 -3.90
N ASN A 36 5.62 -9.08 -3.55
CA ASN A 36 4.47 -10.00 -3.58
C ASN A 36 3.38 -9.57 -2.61
N ARG A 37 3.74 -9.17 -1.38
CA ARG A 37 2.77 -8.67 -0.39
C ARG A 37 2.11 -7.37 -0.83
N LEU A 38 2.88 -6.43 -1.38
CA LEU A 38 2.33 -5.17 -1.89
C LEU A 38 1.41 -5.42 -3.09
N VAL A 39 1.82 -6.24 -4.06
CA VAL A 39 0.97 -6.63 -5.21
C VAL A 39 -0.33 -7.28 -4.73
N ALA A 40 -0.26 -8.22 -3.78
CA ALA A 40 -1.45 -8.85 -3.22
C ALA A 40 -2.38 -7.85 -2.53
N SER A 41 -1.85 -6.81 -1.88
CA SER A 41 -2.66 -5.76 -1.25
C SER A 41 -3.41 -4.86 -2.24
N LEU A 42 -2.98 -4.81 -3.50
CA LEU A 42 -3.64 -4.05 -4.56
C LEU A 42 -4.81 -4.80 -5.20
N LEU A 43 -5.00 -6.08 -4.88
CA LEU A 43 -6.00 -6.94 -5.48
C LEU A 43 -7.10 -7.28 -4.48
N PRO A 44 -8.38 -7.22 -4.87
CA PRO A 44 -9.47 -7.69 -4.03
C PRO A 44 -9.35 -9.19 -3.77
N ARG A 45 -9.71 -9.61 -2.56
CA ARG A 45 -9.70 -11.02 -2.15
C ARG A 45 -11.08 -11.64 -2.26
N GLU A 46 -12.10 -10.89 -1.86
CA GLU A 46 -13.48 -11.37 -1.77
C GLU A 46 -14.13 -11.57 -3.15
N PRO A 47 -14.94 -12.63 -3.34
CA PRO A 47 -15.62 -12.90 -4.61
C PRO A 47 -16.47 -11.73 -5.12
N LEU A 48 -17.22 -11.07 -4.23
CA LEU A 48 -18.09 -9.95 -4.60
C LEU A 48 -17.29 -8.71 -5.05
N GLU A 49 -16.16 -8.44 -4.40
CA GLU A 49 -15.25 -7.37 -4.78
C GLU A 49 -14.61 -7.64 -6.14
N LYS A 50 -14.17 -8.88 -6.38
CA LYS A 50 -13.65 -9.34 -7.68
C LYS A 50 -14.71 -9.18 -8.78
N LYS A 51 -15.94 -9.61 -8.54
CA LYS A 51 -17.07 -9.43 -9.48
C LYS A 51 -17.30 -7.95 -9.80
N THR A 52 -17.28 -7.09 -8.77
CA THR A 52 -17.43 -5.64 -8.94
C THR A 52 -16.26 -5.04 -9.72
N LEU A 53 -15.03 -5.46 -9.45
CA LEU A 53 -13.84 -5.04 -10.16
C LEU A 53 -13.95 -5.38 -11.65
N PHE A 54 -14.25 -6.63 -12.00
CA PHE A 54 -14.36 -7.04 -13.40
C PHE A 54 -15.50 -6.34 -14.14
N ARG A 55 -16.65 -6.12 -13.48
CA ARG A 55 -17.75 -5.31 -14.06
C ARG A 55 -17.28 -3.90 -14.41
N LYS A 56 -16.59 -3.22 -13.49
CA LYS A 56 -16.07 -1.86 -13.73
C LYS A 56 -14.97 -1.88 -14.80
N ALA A 57 -14.08 -2.88 -14.78
CA ALA A 57 -12.99 -3.02 -15.74
C ALA A 57 -13.51 -3.24 -17.17
N ARG A 58 -14.55 -4.07 -17.35
CA ARG A 58 -15.21 -4.28 -18.65
C ARG A 58 -15.79 -2.98 -19.22
N ARG A 59 -16.45 -2.17 -18.37
CA ARG A 59 -16.97 -0.85 -18.78
C ARG A 59 -15.85 0.11 -19.17
N ALA A 60 -14.76 0.14 -18.40
CA ALA A 60 -13.59 0.96 -18.73
C ALA A 60 -12.92 0.50 -20.04
N LEU A 61 -12.80 -0.81 -20.26
CA LEU A 61 -12.24 -1.39 -21.48
C LEU A 61 -13.09 -1.04 -22.71
N GLY A 62 -14.41 -1.27 -22.65
CA GLY A 62 -15.31 -1.02 -23.79
C GLY A 62 -15.49 0.45 -24.18
N SER A 63 -15.02 1.39 -23.35
CA SER A 63 -15.05 2.83 -23.63
C SER A 63 -13.66 3.45 -23.82
N LEU A 64 -12.61 2.62 -23.82
CA LEU A 64 -11.23 3.07 -24.05
C LEU A 64 -11.04 3.35 -25.54
N ARG A 65 -10.57 4.56 -25.86
CA ARG A 65 -10.22 4.95 -27.23
C ARG A 65 -8.84 4.39 -27.62
N LYS A 66 -8.57 4.32 -28.92
CA LYS A 66 -7.28 3.87 -29.48
C LYS A 66 -6.08 4.69 -28.96
N ASP A 67 -6.30 5.97 -28.65
CA ASP A 67 -5.30 6.90 -28.10
C ASP A 67 -5.04 6.73 -26.59
N GLY A 68 -5.70 5.78 -25.93
CA GLY A 68 -5.56 5.53 -24.50
C GLY A 68 -6.44 6.39 -23.60
N THR A 69 -7.31 7.22 -24.17
CA THR A 69 -8.19 8.12 -23.42
C THR A 69 -9.62 7.60 -23.29
N TRP A 70 -10.40 8.31 -22.47
CA TRP A 70 -11.83 8.13 -22.32
C TRP A 70 -12.53 9.45 -22.57
N ARG A 71 -13.59 9.45 -23.39
CA ARG A 71 -14.32 10.65 -23.80
C ARG A 71 -14.98 11.39 -22.63
N ASP A 72 -15.42 10.67 -21.60
CA ASP A 72 -16.12 11.23 -20.44
C ASP A 72 -15.17 11.76 -19.34
N VAL A 73 -13.86 11.74 -19.58
CA VAL A 73 -12.86 12.30 -18.66
C VAL A 73 -12.51 13.72 -19.09
N ASP A 74 -12.75 14.67 -18.20
CA ASP A 74 -12.35 16.06 -18.37
C ASP A 74 -10.86 16.23 -18.01
N TYR A 75 -10.01 16.20 -19.03
CA TYR A 75 -8.55 16.37 -18.91
C TYR A 75 -8.12 17.83 -18.72
N ALA A 76 -8.99 18.81 -18.99
CA ALA A 76 -8.72 20.23 -18.80
C ALA A 76 -9.05 20.71 -17.38
N SER A 77 -9.71 19.86 -16.58
CA SER A 77 -10.10 20.16 -15.20
C SER A 77 -8.98 20.74 -14.36
N ARG A 78 -9.22 21.93 -13.79
CA ARG A 78 -8.33 22.60 -12.83
C ARG A 78 -8.82 22.51 -11.38
N ASN A 79 -9.88 21.75 -11.10
CA ASN A 79 -10.43 21.62 -9.75
C ASN A 79 -9.37 21.05 -8.80
N ARG A 80 -9.07 21.79 -7.72
CA ARG A 80 -7.99 21.48 -6.76
C ARG A 80 -8.28 20.25 -5.89
N SER A 81 -9.56 19.92 -5.69
CA SER A 81 -10.01 18.85 -4.81
C SER A 81 -10.53 17.66 -5.62
N ALA A 82 -11.66 17.83 -6.31
CA ALA A 82 -12.29 16.81 -7.15
C ALA A 82 -11.73 16.87 -8.58
N TRP A 83 -10.45 16.52 -8.74
CA TRP A 83 -9.77 16.61 -10.03
C TRP A 83 -10.31 15.57 -11.02
N ARG A 84 -11.10 16.01 -12.01
CA ARG A 84 -11.81 15.11 -12.92
C ARG A 84 -10.88 14.27 -13.80
N ALA A 85 -9.71 14.81 -14.17
CA ALA A 85 -8.71 14.08 -14.96
C ALA A 85 -8.19 12.84 -14.22
N ALA A 86 -8.14 12.84 -12.88
CA ALA A 86 -7.70 11.69 -12.08
C ALA A 86 -8.54 10.42 -12.29
N ARG A 87 -9.76 10.54 -12.84
CA ARG A 87 -10.59 9.40 -13.24
C ARG A 87 -9.87 8.48 -14.24
N HIS A 88 -9.04 9.05 -15.12
CA HIS A 88 -8.17 8.27 -16.01
C HIS A 88 -7.27 7.31 -15.22
N LEU A 89 -6.56 7.81 -14.22
CA LEU A 89 -5.64 7.00 -13.40
C LEU A 89 -6.38 5.89 -12.64
N TYR A 90 -7.60 6.15 -12.16
CA TYR A 90 -8.42 5.12 -11.51
C TYR A 90 -8.82 4.01 -12.47
N ARG A 91 -9.17 4.34 -13.72
CA ARG A 91 -9.49 3.34 -14.75
C ARG A 91 -8.25 2.58 -15.22
N CYS A 92 -7.12 3.26 -15.38
CA CYS A 92 -5.84 2.65 -15.71
C CYS A 92 -5.45 1.58 -14.65
N LEU A 93 -5.47 1.95 -13.37
CA LEU A 93 -5.19 1.01 -12.27
C LEU A 93 -6.22 -0.14 -12.22
N LEU A 94 -7.50 0.15 -12.48
CA LEU A 94 -8.55 -0.85 -12.52
C LEU A 94 -8.30 -1.91 -13.62
N LEU A 95 -7.89 -1.49 -14.81
CA LEU A 95 -7.51 -2.39 -15.91
C LEU A 95 -6.26 -3.20 -15.55
N ALA A 96 -5.26 -2.59 -14.94
CA ALA A 96 -4.06 -3.28 -14.47
C ALA A 96 -4.37 -4.37 -13.42
N ARG A 97 -5.28 -4.08 -12.47
CA ARG A 97 -5.76 -5.07 -11.49
C ARG A 97 -6.51 -6.21 -12.16
N ALA A 98 -7.40 -5.90 -13.11
CA ALA A 98 -8.13 -6.92 -13.87
C ALA A 98 -7.17 -7.82 -14.66
N ALA A 99 -6.17 -7.24 -15.32
CA ALA A 99 -5.13 -7.97 -16.04
C ALA A 99 -4.30 -8.89 -15.13
N ARG A 100 -3.94 -8.41 -13.93
CA ARG A 100 -3.17 -9.20 -12.95
C ARG A 100 -3.97 -10.38 -12.42
N LEU A 101 -5.27 -10.20 -12.18
CA LEU A 101 -6.16 -11.26 -11.66
C LEU A 101 -6.53 -12.31 -12.71
N SER A 102 -6.82 -11.90 -13.95
CA SER A 102 -7.29 -12.83 -14.99
C SER A 102 -6.20 -13.35 -15.92
N GLY A 103 -5.02 -12.74 -15.92
CA GLY A 103 -3.98 -13.02 -16.93
C GLY A 103 -4.30 -12.46 -18.33
N SER A 104 -5.42 -11.75 -18.51
CA SER A 104 -5.87 -11.27 -19.82
C SER A 104 -4.88 -10.31 -20.47
N ARG A 105 -4.44 -10.66 -21.68
CA ARG A 105 -3.60 -9.79 -22.53
C ARG A 105 -4.35 -8.53 -22.97
N GLU A 106 -5.67 -8.60 -23.14
CA GLU A 106 -6.49 -7.46 -23.55
C GLU A 106 -6.52 -6.37 -22.47
N TYR A 107 -6.84 -6.74 -21.22
CA TYR A 107 -6.79 -5.80 -20.11
C TYR A 107 -5.37 -5.25 -19.89
N ALA A 108 -4.34 -6.07 -20.07
CA ALA A 108 -2.95 -5.62 -19.96
C ALA A 108 -2.61 -4.56 -21.03
N ARG A 109 -2.96 -4.81 -22.30
CA ARG A 109 -2.76 -3.84 -23.40
C ARG A 109 -3.53 -2.54 -23.14
N ALA A 110 -4.79 -2.64 -22.71
CA ALA A 110 -5.61 -1.48 -22.38
C ALA A 110 -5.00 -0.63 -21.25
N ALA A 111 -4.50 -1.29 -20.20
CA ALA A 111 -3.81 -0.62 -19.10
C ALA A 111 -2.51 0.06 -19.57
N LEU A 112 -1.72 -0.60 -20.42
CA LEU A 112 -0.48 -0.04 -20.98
C LEU A 112 -0.72 1.16 -21.88
N VAL A 113 -1.69 1.10 -22.79
CA VAL A 113 -2.00 2.20 -23.72
C VAL A 113 -2.53 3.42 -22.94
N SER A 114 -3.41 3.23 -21.96
CA SER A 114 -3.86 4.32 -21.10
C SER A 114 -2.73 4.89 -20.23
N LEU A 115 -1.89 4.04 -19.64
CA LEU A 115 -0.71 4.49 -18.88
C LEU A 115 0.20 5.37 -19.76
N ARG A 116 0.52 4.91 -20.97
CA ARG A 116 1.37 5.65 -21.93
C ARG A 116 0.80 7.02 -22.30
N PHE A 117 -0.51 7.13 -22.51
CA PHE A 117 -1.15 8.43 -22.70
C PHE A 117 -0.82 9.38 -21.54
N TRP A 118 -0.99 8.93 -20.29
CA TRP A 118 -0.72 9.76 -19.12
C TRP A 118 0.77 10.09 -19.00
N LEU A 119 1.66 9.12 -19.21
CA LEU A 119 3.11 9.32 -19.14
C LEU A 119 3.59 10.37 -20.17
N ASN A 120 2.99 10.38 -21.37
CA ASN A 120 3.37 11.29 -22.45
C ASN A 120 2.74 12.67 -22.31
N LYS A 121 1.46 12.76 -21.92
CA LYS A 121 0.76 14.05 -21.82
C LYS A 121 1.03 14.78 -20.52
N ASP A 122 1.35 14.03 -19.46
CA ASP A 122 1.62 14.50 -18.10
C ASP A 122 0.64 15.58 -17.57
N PRO A 123 -0.68 15.32 -17.51
CA PRO A 123 -1.62 16.29 -16.97
C PRO A 123 -1.26 16.73 -15.54
N ARG A 124 -1.37 18.04 -15.25
CA ARG A 124 -1.07 18.63 -13.93
C ARG A 124 -2.29 19.29 -13.31
N ASN A 125 -2.28 19.36 -11.98
CA ASN A 125 -3.31 20.04 -11.20
C ASN A 125 -2.73 21.25 -10.43
N PRO A 126 -3.48 22.34 -10.17
CA PRO A 126 -2.99 23.44 -9.35
C PRO A 126 -2.72 23.07 -7.87
N ASN A 127 -3.30 21.97 -7.37
CA ASN A 127 -3.00 21.44 -6.05
C ASN A 127 -1.78 20.50 -6.12
N TRP A 128 -0.73 20.87 -5.37
CA TRP A 128 0.53 20.11 -5.30
C TRP A 128 0.32 18.64 -4.92
N TRP A 129 -0.67 18.34 -4.09
CA TRP A 129 -0.93 16.99 -3.58
C TRP A 129 -1.18 16.01 -4.74
N TRP A 130 -1.93 16.41 -5.77
CA TRP A 130 -2.14 15.56 -6.93
C TRP A 130 -0.82 15.26 -7.65
N ASN A 131 0.02 16.26 -7.85
CA ASN A 131 1.24 16.11 -8.65
C ASN A 131 2.36 15.35 -7.93
N GLN A 132 2.41 15.43 -6.60
CA GLN A 132 3.51 14.85 -5.81
C GLN A 132 3.10 13.62 -4.98
N ILE A 133 1.79 13.38 -4.83
CA ILE A 133 1.25 12.25 -4.07
C ILE A 133 0.25 11.45 -4.91
N GLY A 134 -0.86 12.06 -5.33
CA GLY A 134 -1.96 11.37 -6.00
C GLY A 134 -1.54 10.65 -7.28
N VAL A 135 -0.95 11.37 -8.23
CA VAL A 135 -0.48 10.85 -9.51
C VAL A 135 0.66 9.83 -9.34
N PRO A 136 1.77 10.15 -8.63
CA PRO A 136 2.85 9.20 -8.43
C PRO A 136 2.41 7.88 -7.81
N ARG A 137 1.50 7.92 -6.83
CA ARG A 137 1.01 6.69 -6.18
C ARG A 137 0.25 5.82 -7.15
N ARG A 138 -0.69 6.39 -7.92
CA ARG A 138 -1.49 5.62 -8.89
C ARG A 138 -0.67 5.08 -10.06
N ILE A 139 0.30 5.84 -10.53
CA ILE A 139 1.21 5.38 -11.57
C ILE A 139 2.12 4.28 -11.05
N GLY A 140 2.69 4.43 -9.86
CA GLY A 140 3.54 3.39 -9.26
C GLY A 140 2.79 2.09 -8.99
N GLU A 141 1.57 2.16 -8.45
CA GLU A 141 0.70 0.99 -8.24
C GLU A 141 0.40 0.27 -9.57
N THR A 142 0.03 1.03 -10.62
CA THR A 142 -0.27 0.48 -11.95
C THR A 142 0.98 -0.15 -12.58
N ALA A 143 2.11 0.57 -12.55
CA ALA A 143 3.37 0.11 -13.10
C ALA A 143 3.85 -1.18 -12.43
N LEU A 144 3.70 -1.30 -11.10
CA LEU A 144 4.08 -2.50 -10.37
C LEU A 144 3.25 -3.73 -10.80
N LEU A 145 1.94 -3.55 -11.01
CA LEU A 145 1.07 -4.62 -11.51
C LEU A 145 1.39 -5.06 -12.95
N LEU A 146 1.94 -4.14 -13.74
CA LEU A 146 2.32 -4.35 -15.14
C LEU A 146 3.81 -4.62 -15.34
N GLN A 147 4.63 -4.67 -14.29
CA GLN A 147 6.09 -4.55 -14.37
C GLN A 147 6.75 -5.44 -15.43
N LYS A 148 6.32 -6.70 -15.55
CA LYS A 148 6.85 -7.65 -16.55
C LYS A 148 6.49 -7.33 -18.01
N ARG A 149 5.69 -6.30 -18.25
CA ARG A 149 5.15 -5.89 -19.56
C ARG A 149 5.45 -4.41 -19.88
N LEU A 150 6.19 -3.72 -19.01
CA LEU A 150 6.60 -2.35 -19.27
C LEU A 150 7.82 -2.36 -20.18
N GLU A 151 7.81 -1.48 -21.18
CA GLU A 151 9.01 -1.20 -21.95
C GLU A 151 10.02 -0.40 -21.09
N PRO A 152 11.32 -0.45 -21.42
CA PRO A 152 12.33 0.33 -20.70
C PRO A 152 12.00 1.84 -20.67
N GLU A 153 11.50 2.40 -21.77
CA GLU A 153 11.13 3.81 -21.86
C GLU A 153 9.90 4.16 -20.99
N ASP A 154 8.91 3.26 -20.94
CA ASP A 154 7.76 3.43 -20.03
C ASP A 154 8.22 3.40 -18.57
N THR A 155 9.14 2.49 -18.24
CA THR A 155 9.72 2.38 -16.89
C THR A 155 10.47 3.64 -16.50
N LYS A 156 11.27 4.22 -17.41
CA LYS A 156 11.97 5.49 -17.21
C LYS A 156 11.00 6.63 -16.88
N LYS A 157 9.96 6.83 -17.69
CA LYS A 157 8.93 7.87 -17.48
C LYS A 157 8.14 7.67 -16.19
N VAL A 158 7.79 6.43 -15.85
CA VAL A 158 7.18 6.08 -14.55
C VAL A 158 8.08 6.57 -13.41
N LEU A 159 9.37 6.24 -13.45
CA LEU A 159 10.31 6.61 -12.40
C LEU A 159 10.50 8.13 -12.30
N GLU A 160 10.49 8.86 -13.41
CA GLU A 160 10.50 10.33 -13.42
C GLU A 160 9.28 10.92 -12.71
N ILE A 161 8.08 10.37 -12.93
CA ILE A 161 6.89 10.81 -12.21
C ILE A 161 6.98 10.48 -10.72
N LEU A 162 7.44 9.29 -10.37
CA LEU A 162 7.61 8.88 -8.97
C LEU A 162 8.61 9.78 -8.22
N ARG A 163 9.65 10.27 -8.90
CA ARG A 163 10.65 11.20 -8.33
C ARG A 163 10.11 12.60 -8.03
N ARG A 164 8.89 12.95 -8.46
CA ARG A 164 8.22 14.20 -8.06
C ARG A 164 7.81 14.20 -6.59
N SER A 165 7.69 13.02 -5.98
CA SER A 165 7.35 12.90 -4.57
C SER A 165 8.56 13.25 -3.69
N ARG A 166 8.69 14.55 -3.38
CA ARG A 166 9.76 15.12 -2.56
C ARG A 166 9.31 15.17 -1.09
N TRP A 167 9.32 14.02 -0.43
CA TRP A 167 8.94 13.82 0.97
C TRP A 167 9.82 14.53 2.04
N LYS A 168 10.79 15.36 1.63
CA LYS A 168 11.67 16.06 2.56
C LYS A 168 10.87 17.20 3.19
N GLY A 169 10.76 17.21 4.52
CA GLY A 169 9.98 18.20 5.27
C GLY A 169 8.51 17.86 5.45
N TRP A 170 8.02 16.73 4.91
CA TRP A 170 6.66 16.27 5.21
C TRP A 170 6.60 15.49 6.53
N THR A 171 5.44 15.55 7.16
CA THR A 171 5.10 14.96 8.45
C THR A 171 3.74 14.27 8.38
N GLY A 172 3.48 13.41 9.35
CA GLY A 172 2.26 12.62 9.50
C GLY A 172 1.86 11.93 8.19
N GLN A 173 0.58 12.01 7.83
CA GLN A 173 0.05 11.25 6.70
C GLN A 173 0.66 11.65 5.34
N ASN A 174 1.00 12.93 5.15
CA ASN A 174 1.61 13.39 3.90
C ASN A 174 2.96 12.69 3.68
N LEU A 175 3.75 12.53 4.75
CA LEU A 175 4.97 11.73 4.68
C LEU A 175 4.66 10.29 4.32
N VAL A 176 3.71 9.64 5.01
CA VAL A 176 3.41 8.22 4.81
C VAL A 176 3.08 7.94 3.33
N TRP A 177 2.34 8.82 2.67
CA TRP A 177 2.12 8.70 1.23
C TRP A 177 3.38 8.87 0.39
N GLY A 178 4.24 9.85 0.73
CA GLY A 178 5.56 9.98 0.12
C GLY A 178 6.39 8.71 0.28
N VAL A 179 6.30 8.07 1.44
CA VAL A 179 7.01 6.82 1.74
C VAL A 179 6.50 5.67 0.86
N THR A 180 5.19 5.52 0.72
CA THR A 180 4.60 4.54 -0.20
C THR A 180 5.14 4.68 -1.61
N ILE A 181 5.25 5.91 -2.12
CA ILE A 181 5.77 6.19 -3.47
C ILE A 181 7.24 5.76 -3.60
N GLN A 182 8.01 5.88 -2.54
CA GLN A 182 9.44 5.56 -2.54
C GLN A 182 9.70 4.07 -2.38
N VAL A 183 8.83 3.35 -1.66
CA VAL A 183 8.78 1.88 -1.70
C VAL A 183 8.45 1.39 -3.11
N LEU A 184 7.40 1.94 -3.74
CA LEU A 184 7.06 1.61 -5.13
C LEU A 184 8.25 1.86 -6.07
N ARG A 185 8.96 2.98 -5.90
CA ARG A 185 10.18 3.28 -6.67
C ARG A 185 11.26 2.23 -6.44
N GLY A 186 11.55 1.87 -5.19
CA GLY A 186 12.53 0.83 -4.86
C GLY A 186 12.20 -0.52 -5.50
N LEU A 187 10.92 -0.91 -5.51
CA LEU A 187 10.46 -2.15 -6.14
C LEU A 187 10.59 -2.15 -7.67
N LEU A 188 10.31 -1.01 -8.30
CA LEU A 188 10.42 -0.83 -9.75
C LEU A 188 11.88 -0.72 -10.21
N GLU A 189 12.75 -0.08 -9.41
CA GLU A 189 14.20 0.01 -9.63
C GLU A 189 14.94 -1.29 -9.26
N GLY A 190 14.29 -2.25 -8.60
CA GLY A 190 14.98 -3.42 -8.02
C GLY A 190 15.96 -3.04 -6.89
N SER A 191 15.78 -1.88 -6.27
CA SER A 191 16.70 -1.31 -5.29
C SER A 191 16.23 -1.55 -3.85
N ALA A 192 16.77 -2.59 -3.22
CA ALA A 192 16.57 -2.87 -1.80
C ALA A 192 17.02 -1.69 -0.91
N ARG A 193 18.09 -0.98 -1.30
CA ARG A 193 18.55 0.23 -0.60
C ARG A 193 17.50 1.35 -0.60
N THR A 194 16.86 1.60 -1.74
CA THR A 194 15.79 2.61 -1.83
C THR A 194 14.58 2.20 -0.98
N ALA A 195 14.16 0.94 -1.03
CA ALA A 195 13.07 0.42 -0.20
C ALA A 195 13.41 0.54 1.30
N ALA A 196 14.60 0.10 1.72
CA ALA A 196 15.04 0.17 3.11
C ALA A 196 15.05 1.61 3.66
N ARG A 197 15.50 2.58 2.85
CA ARG A 197 15.46 4.00 3.23
C ARG A 197 14.02 4.49 3.44
N ALA A 198 13.08 4.05 2.61
CA ALA A 198 11.68 4.39 2.77
C ALA A 198 11.10 3.81 4.07
N PHE A 199 11.28 2.51 4.32
CA PHE A 199 10.82 1.87 5.56
C PHE A 199 11.41 2.54 6.81
N ARG A 200 12.72 2.82 6.83
CA ARG A 200 13.33 3.56 7.95
C ARG A 200 12.67 4.92 8.17
N ARG A 201 12.40 5.69 7.11
CA ARG A 201 11.74 6.99 7.22
C ARG A 201 10.29 6.87 7.75
N MET A 202 9.56 5.82 7.35
CA MET A 202 8.24 5.52 7.89
C MET A 202 8.29 5.29 9.40
N TYR A 203 9.22 4.46 9.85
CA TYR A 203 9.33 4.09 11.27
C TYR A 203 9.83 5.24 12.15
N GLN A 204 10.57 6.20 11.60
CA GLN A 204 10.88 7.46 12.27
C GLN A 204 9.64 8.34 12.50
N GLU A 205 8.59 8.17 11.70
CA GLU A 205 7.33 8.90 11.88
C GLU A 205 6.43 8.28 12.96
N ILE A 206 6.59 6.99 13.23
CA ILE A 206 5.94 6.32 14.35
C ILE A 206 6.72 6.66 15.62
N ARG A 207 6.41 7.82 16.20
CA ARG A 207 7.02 8.34 17.42
C ARG A 207 6.04 9.28 18.13
N ILE A 208 6.19 9.37 19.45
CA ILE A 208 5.60 10.47 20.21
C ILE A 208 6.34 11.76 19.81
N VAL A 209 5.58 12.81 19.56
CA VAL A 209 6.11 14.13 19.19
C VAL A 209 5.89 15.14 20.30
N ASP A 210 6.67 16.21 20.27
CA ASP A 210 6.41 17.40 21.09
C ASP A 210 5.02 17.99 20.73
N PRO A 211 4.24 18.50 21.71
CA PRO A 211 2.90 19.06 21.48
C PRO A 211 2.78 20.15 20.42
N SER A 212 3.89 20.83 20.08
CA SER A 212 3.95 21.83 19.00
C SER A 212 4.01 21.22 17.60
N ARG A 213 4.25 19.91 17.49
CA ARG A 213 4.49 19.20 16.22
C ARG A 213 3.35 18.28 15.82
N GLU A 214 3.29 18.00 14.53
CA GLU A 214 2.37 17.01 13.97
C GLU A 214 2.84 15.58 14.25
N GLY A 215 1.89 14.67 14.48
CA GLY A 215 2.14 13.26 14.77
C GLY A 215 1.36 12.75 15.99
N ILE A 216 1.75 11.58 16.49
CA ILE A 216 1.21 10.96 17.71
C ILE A 216 1.69 11.77 18.92
N GLN A 217 0.76 12.20 19.76
CA GLN A 217 1.03 12.97 20.96
C GLN A 217 1.25 12.05 22.18
N ALA A 218 1.70 12.61 23.30
CA ALA A 218 1.97 11.84 24.53
C ALA A 218 0.71 11.18 25.11
N ASP A 219 -0.46 11.78 24.88
CA ASP A 219 -1.78 11.28 25.28
C ASP A 219 -2.42 10.34 24.23
N MET A 220 -1.64 9.87 23.26
CA MET A 220 -2.11 9.04 22.13
C MET A 220 -3.17 9.70 21.23
N SER A 221 -3.33 11.03 21.30
CA SER A 221 -4.00 11.79 20.24
C SER A 221 -3.11 11.95 19.01
N PHE A 222 -3.66 12.43 17.90
CA PHE A 222 -2.90 12.70 16.68
C PHE A 222 -3.14 14.10 16.16
N HIS A 223 -2.06 14.84 15.90
CA HIS A 223 -2.12 16.19 15.34
C HIS A 223 -1.66 16.24 13.87
N GLN A 224 -2.35 17.02 13.04
CA GLN A 224 -1.94 17.30 11.66
C GLN A 224 -2.44 18.68 11.20
N HIS A 225 -1.67 19.38 10.37
CA HIS A 225 -1.84 20.78 9.98
C HIS A 225 -1.63 21.73 11.17
N GLY A 226 -0.50 21.54 11.86
CA GLY A 226 -0.21 22.18 13.15
C GLY A 226 -0.87 21.44 14.32
N ARG A 227 -1.27 22.20 15.34
CA ARG A 227 -1.81 21.69 16.62
C ARG A 227 -3.32 21.41 16.54
N VAL A 228 -3.74 20.70 15.51
CA VAL A 228 -5.17 20.36 15.26
C VAL A 228 -5.38 18.89 15.56
N LEU A 229 -6.29 18.59 16.49
CA LEU A 229 -6.74 17.23 16.78
C LEU A 229 -7.36 16.60 15.52
N TYR A 230 -6.78 15.48 15.10
CA TYR A 230 -7.08 14.86 13.81
C TYR A 230 -7.03 13.33 13.84
N SER A 231 -7.23 12.71 15.01
CA SER A 231 -7.16 11.26 15.22
C SER A 231 -8.10 10.45 14.32
N GLY A 232 -9.31 10.95 14.03
CA GLY A 232 -10.31 10.27 13.18
C GLY A 232 -10.19 10.56 11.68
N GLY A 233 -9.33 11.50 11.29
CA GLY A 233 -9.10 11.86 9.88
C GLY A 233 -7.71 11.47 9.40
N TYR A 234 -6.75 12.41 9.46
CA TYR A 234 -5.36 12.11 9.10
C TYR A 234 -4.74 11.02 9.97
N GLY A 235 -5.04 11.01 11.27
CA GLY A 235 -4.62 9.96 12.19
C GLY A 235 -5.18 8.58 11.84
N ALA A 236 -6.42 8.50 11.35
CA ALA A 236 -7.02 7.25 10.87
C ALA A 236 -6.33 6.75 9.59
N GLY A 237 -5.98 7.67 8.68
CA GLY A 237 -5.13 7.37 7.53
C GLY A 237 -3.76 6.84 7.96
N PHE A 238 -3.18 7.44 8.99
CA PHE A 238 -1.86 7.08 9.50
C PHE A 238 -1.86 5.66 10.05
N THR A 239 -2.86 5.30 10.87
CA THR A 239 -3.05 3.92 11.36
C THR A 239 -3.15 2.92 10.22
N ALA A 240 -4.02 3.19 9.24
CA ALA A 240 -4.28 2.28 8.14
C ALA A 240 -3.03 2.01 7.29
N ASP A 241 -2.27 3.06 6.96
CA ASP A 241 -1.08 2.92 6.15
C ASP A 241 0.12 2.40 6.98
N ALA A 242 0.34 2.90 8.20
CA ALA A 242 1.43 2.43 9.07
C ALA A 242 1.30 0.95 9.40
N GLY A 243 0.10 0.46 9.75
CA GLY A 243 -0.14 -0.96 10.02
C GLY A 243 0.22 -1.84 8.81
N ARG A 244 -0.13 -1.39 7.59
CA ARG A 244 0.27 -2.08 6.35
C ARG A 244 1.78 -2.13 6.17
N PHE A 245 2.49 -1.04 6.44
CA PHE A 245 3.96 -1.03 6.37
C PHE A 245 4.59 -2.06 7.32
N LEU A 246 4.11 -2.13 8.57
CA LEU A 246 4.58 -3.12 9.54
C LEU A 246 4.33 -4.55 9.03
N SER A 247 3.10 -4.81 8.54
CA SER A 247 2.71 -6.13 8.04
C SER A 247 3.47 -6.55 6.77
N PHE A 248 3.66 -5.65 5.81
CA PHE A 248 4.37 -5.96 4.56
C PHE A 248 5.84 -6.30 4.78
N ALA A 249 6.48 -5.67 5.77
CA ALA A 249 7.89 -5.87 6.07
C ALA A 249 8.17 -7.05 7.03
N ARG A 250 7.14 -7.63 7.66
CA ARG A 250 7.30 -8.69 8.68
C ARG A 250 8.17 -9.87 8.22
N GLY A 251 9.17 -10.24 8.99
CA GLY A 251 10.06 -11.37 8.68
C GLY A 251 10.97 -11.13 7.48
N THR A 252 11.23 -9.87 7.14
CA THR A 252 12.25 -9.44 6.16
C THR A 252 13.21 -8.47 6.84
N ALA A 253 14.35 -8.16 6.20
CA ALA A 253 15.29 -7.13 6.64
C ALA A 253 14.69 -5.70 6.69
N PHE A 254 13.48 -5.49 6.15
CA PHE A 254 12.77 -4.23 6.26
C PHE A 254 11.90 -4.11 7.52
N ALA A 255 11.81 -5.17 8.34
CA ALA A 255 10.90 -5.22 9.49
C ALA A 255 11.15 -4.06 10.47
N ALA A 256 10.07 -3.59 11.10
CA ALA A 256 10.17 -2.54 12.10
C ALA A 256 10.75 -3.07 13.42
N PRO A 257 11.48 -2.22 14.15
CA PRO A 257 11.75 -2.46 15.57
C PRO A 257 10.44 -2.64 16.34
N ARG A 258 10.46 -3.48 17.38
CA ARG A 258 9.27 -3.88 18.13
C ARG A 258 8.56 -2.69 18.77
N GLU A 259 9.33 -1.71 19.24
CA GLU A 259 8.85 -0.51 19.92
C GLU A 259 7.95 0.33 19.01
N LYS A 260 8.14 0.27 17.68
CA LYS A 260 7.31 0.97 16.71
C LYS A 260 5.95 0.32 16.55
N THR A 261 5.91 -1.01 16.56
CA THR A 261 4.67 -1.77 16.58
C THR A 261 3.89 -1.50 17.86
N ASP A 262 4.56 -1.55 19.02
CA ASP A 262 3.91 -1.33 20.32
C ASP A 262 3.36 0.10 20.46
N LEU A 263 4.08 1.10 19.96
CA LEU A 263 3.57 2.48 19.92
C LEU A 263 2.36 2.62 19.01
N LEU A 264 2.35 1.99 17.83
CA LEU A 264 1.19 2.05 16.94
C LEU A 264 -0.02 1.32 17.55
N LEU A 265 0.19 0.20 18.24
CA LEU A 265 -0.86 -0.49 19.00
C LEU A 265 -1.43 0.41 20.09
N SER A 266 -0.56 1.09 20.85
CA SER A 266 -0.98 2.01 21.92
C SER A 266 -1.75 3.20 21.37
N TYR A 267 -1.31 3.78 20.24
CA TYR A 267 -2.06 4.84 19.57
C TYR A 267 -3.49 4.41 19.20
N VAL A 268 -3.67 3.16 18.76
CA VAL A 268 -5.00 2.67 18.39
C VAL A 268 -5.83 2.31 19.61
N LEU A 269 -5.29 1.49 20.52
CA LEU A 269 -6.01 0.91 21.65
C LEU A 269 -6.21 1.91 22.79
N ASP A 270 -5.24 2.79 23.01
CA ASP A 270 -5.23 3.72 24.14
C ASP A 270 -5.51 5.17 23.70
N GLY A 271 -5.61 5.42 22.38
CA GLY A 271 -6.02 6.70 21.80
C GLY A 271 -7.31 6.57 21.00
N GLN A 272 -7.21 6.12 19.75
CA GLN A 272 -8.32 6.12 18.78
C GLN A 272 -9.56 5.37 19.27
N ARG A 273 -9.41 4.25 19.97
CA ARG A 273 -10.52 3.43 20.48
C ARG A 273 -11.51 4.23 21.34
N TRP A 274 -11.01 5.18 22.13
CA TRP A 274 -11.84 6.03 22.99
C TRP A 274 -12.64 7.10 22.21
N MET A 275 -12.29 7.32 20.94
CA MET A 275 -12.91 8.31 20.06
C MET A 275 -13.88 7.65 19.06
N ILE A 276 -14.22 6.37 19.26
CA ILE A 276 -15.08 5.57 18.39
C ILE A 276 -16.30 5.06 19.16
N ARG A 277 -17.48 5.22 18.59
CA ARG A 277 -18.71 4.55 19.04
C ARG A 277 -19.28 3.68 17.91
N GLY A 278 -19.23 2.36 18.08
CA GLY A 278 -19.63 1.41 17.04
C GLY A 278 -18.74 1.59 15.80
N ALA A 279 -19.34 1.95 14.66
CA ALA A 279 -18.61 2.22 13.42
C ALA A 279 -18.25 3.70 13.21
N TYR A 280 -18.56 4.58 14.16
CA TYR A 280 -18.50 6.04 13.96
C TYR A 280 -17.40 6.69 14.81
N TRP A 281 -16.71 7.66 14.20
CA TRP A 281 -15.83 8.57 14.94
C TRP A 281 -16.66 9.59 15.70
N ASP A 282 -16.14 10.06 16.83
CA ASP A 282 -16.50 11.37 17.35
C ASP A 282 -16.21 12.45 16.28
N TYR A 283 -17.17 13.34 16.01
CA TYR A 283 -17.02 14.35 14.97
C TYR A 283 -15.90 15.36 15.29
N GLY A 284 -15.60 15.61 16.57
CA GLY A 284 -14.56 16.54 17.03
C GLY A 284 -13.15 16.12 16.62
N VAL A 285 -12.93 14.83 16.31
CA VAL A 285 -11.59 14.30 16.00
C VAL A 285 -11.29 14.19 14.49
N MET A 286 -12.21 14.62 13.63
CA MET A 286 -12.14 14.41 12.18
C MET A 286 -11.63 15.64 11.40
N GLY A 287 -11.37 16.77 12.07
CA GLY A 287 -11.01 18.03 11.44
C GLY A 287 -11.95 18.40 10.29
N ARG A 288 -11.43 18.85 9.14
CA ARG A 288 -12.26 19.18 7.97
C ARG A 288 -12.97 17.99 7.33
N GLU A 289 -12.68 16.76 7.74
CA GLU A 289 -13.33 15.58 7.15
C GLU A 289 -14.75 15.36 7.66
N ILE A 290 -15.18 16.09 8.70
CA ILE A 290 -16.59 16.13 9.12
C ILE A 290 -17.54 16.53 7.98
N SER A 291 -17.05 17.35 7.04
CA SER A 291 -17.86 17.87 5.94
C SER A 291 -17.93 16.91 4.74
N ARG A 292 -17.47 15.66 4.88
CA ARG A 292 -17.43 14.67 3.81
C ARG A 292 -18.39 13.53 4.11
N GLU A 293 -19.24 13.22 3.15
CA GLU A 293 -20.19 12.12 3.25
C GLU A 293 -19.49 10.76 3.42
N GLY A 294 -20.10 9.88 4.22
CA GLY A 294 -19.69 8.47 4.36
C GLY A 294 -18.39 8.22 5.13
N ARG A 295 -17.85 9.22 5.85
CA ARG A 295 -16.68 9.02 6.71
C ARG A 295 -17.08 8.28 7.99
N ASN A 296 -16.30 7.26 8.35
CA ASN A 296 -16.54 6.40 9.50
C ASN A 296 -15.24 5.75 10.01
N ALA A 297 -15.31 5.07 11.15
CA ALA A 297 -14.17 4.43 11.80
C ALA A 297 -13.70 3.14 11.11
N LEU A 298 -14.54 2.50 10.28
CA LEU A 298 -14.19 1.25 9.58
C LEU A 298 -12.97 1.41 8.65
N GLY A 299 -12.62 2.65 8.29
CA GLY A 299 -11.41 2.96 7.54
C GLY A 299 -10.10 2.50 8.18
N ILE A 300 -10.04 2.27 9.51
CA ILE A 300 -8.84 1.79 10.20
C ILE A 300 -8.73 0.26 10.22
N LEU A 301 -9.81 -0.47 9.91
CA LEU A 301 -9.81 -1.94 9.94
C LEU A 301 -8.69 -2.59 9.12
N PRO A 302 -8.31 -2.09 7.93
CA PRO A 302 -7.17 -2.66 7.21
C PRO A 302 -5.84 -2.53 7.96
N GLY A 303 -5.67 -1.47 8.76
CA GLY A 303 -4.50 -1.29 9.63
C GLY A 303 -4.55 -2.22 10.84
N LEU A 304 -5.72 -2.36 11.46
CA LEU A 304 -5.93 -3.29 12.58
C LEU A 304 -5.67 -4.74 12.19
N LYS A 305 -6.26 -5.23 11.10
CA LYS A 305 -5.97 -6.58 10.57
C LYS A 305 -4.50 -6.80 10.23
N ALA A 306 -3.79 -5.73 9.86
CA ALA A 306 -2.37 -5.79 9.59
C ALA A 306 -1.53 -5.84 10.89
N LEU A 307 -2.05 -5.29 11.99
CA LEU A 307 -1.45 -5.29 13.33
C LEU A 307 -1.77 -6.55 14.14
N GLU A 308 -2.89 -7.22 13.88
CA GLU A 308 -3.35 -8.41 14.60
C GLU A 308 -2.24 -9.46 14.82
N PRO A 309 -1.48 -9.91 13.80
CA PRO A 309 -0.45 -10.91 14.02
C PRO A 309 0.86 -10.33 14.61
N LEU A 310 0.86 -9.04 14.93
CA LEU A 310 1.95 -8.31 15.59
C LEU A 310 1.56 -7.87 17.01
N ALA A 311 0.29 -8.05 17.41
CA ALA A 311 -0.27 -7.52 18.66
C ALA A 311 0.27 -8.21 19.92
N GLY A 312 0.77 -9.44 19.79
CA GLY A 312 1.34 -10.20 20.91
C GLY A 312 0.34 -10.30 22.06
N LYS A 313 0.77 -9.91 23.27
CA LYS A 313 -0.08 -9.95 24.48
C LYS A 313 -1.30 -9.02 24.42
N ARG A 314 -1.29 -8.01 23.55
CA ARG A 314 -2.40 -7.05 23.38
C ARG A 314 -3.45 -7.52 22.36
N LEU A 315 -3.27 -8.69 21.74
CA LEU A 315 -4.23 -9.25 20.79
C LEU A 315 -5.67 -9.32 21.34
N PRO A 316 -5.93 -9.67 22.63
CA PRO A 316 -7.29 -9.70 23.16
C PRO A 316 -8.00 -8.34 23.21
N GLU A 317 -7.26 -7.23 23.08
CA GLU A 317 -7.80 -5.87 23.15
C GLU A 317 -8.23 -5.29 21.79
N LEU A 318 -7.83 -5.94 20.68
CA LEU A 318 -7.85 -5.42 19.31
C LEU A 318 -9.11 -5.83 18.54
#